data_AF-A0ABD0QSK8-F1
#
_entry.id   AF-A0ABD0QSK8-F1
#
_cell.length_a   1.000
_cell.length_b   1.000
_cell.length_c   1.000
_cell.angle_alpha   90.00
_cell.angle_beta   90.00
_cell.angle_gamma   90.00
#
_symmetry.space_group_name_H-M   'P 1'
#
loop_
_entity.id
_entity.type
_entity.pdbx_description
1 polymer ?
#
loop_
_entity_poly.entity_id
_entity_poly.type
_entity_poly.pdbx_seq_one_letter_code
_entity_poly.pdbx_strand_id
1 'polypeptide(L)' 'TPKPPTEDHFVMPDEFEQQSRVKRSEITSSKEGGLNVETLVVADRKMLEKHGRDNVTTYVLTVMNM' A
#
# COMPACT_ATOMS: atom_id res chain seq x y z
N THR A 1 -7.03 -23.28 -28.75
CA THR A 1 -6.56 -23.20 -27.35
C THR A 1 -5.62 -22.03 -27.23
N PRO A 2 -5.78 -21.13 -26.24
CA PRO A 2 -4.87 -20.01 -26.08
C PRO A 2 -3.48 -20.53 -25.72
N LYS A 3 -2.46 -19.96 -26.36
CA LYS A 3 -1.06 -20.34 -26.15
C LYS A 3 -0.55 -19.63 -24.89
N PRO A 4 0.08 -20.33 -23.93
CA PRO A 4 0.61 -19.68 -22.74
C PRO A 4 1.72 -18.68 -23.15
N PRO A 5 1.87 -17.56 -22.42
CA PRO A 5 2.97 -16.64 -22.64
C PRO A 5 4.31 -17.37 -22.48
N THR A 6 5.27 -17.01 -23.32
CA THR A 6 6.61 -17.60 -23.35
C THR A 6 7.35 -17.29 -22.04
N GLU A 7 7.97 -18.32 -21.46
CA GLU A 7 8.61 -18.35 -20.12
C GLU A 7 9.69 -17.29 -19.85
N ASP A 8 10.11 -16.50 -20.84
CA ASP A 8 11.07 -15.39 -20.66
C ASP A 8 10.35 -14.11 -20.21
N HIS A 9 9.85 -14.16 -18.96
CA HIS A 9 9.47 -12.94 -18.26
C HIS A 9 10.76 -12.22 -17.85
N PHE A 10 11.08 -11.11 -18.52
CA PHE A 10 12.13 -10.20 -18.04
C PHE A 10 11.63 -9.56 -16.74
N VAL A 11 11.88 -10.24 -15.62
CA VAL A 11 11.63 -9.71 -14.29
C VAL A 11 12.74 -8.72 -14.02
N MET A 12 12.46 -7.44 -14.25
CA MET A 12 13.33 -6.37 -13.76
C MET A 12 13.40 -6.55 -12.23
N PRO A 13 14.60 -6.77 -11.66
CA PRO A 13 14.73 -6.90 -10.23
C PRO A 13 14.21 -5.61 -9.60
N ASP A 14 13.25 -5.74 -8.69
CA ASP A 14 12.78 -4.61 -7.90
C ASP A 14 14.01 -4.04 -7.16
N GLU A 15 14.24 -2.73 -7.24
CA GLU A 15 15.42 -2.08 -6.62
C GLU A 15 15.37 -2.14 -5.09
N PHE A 16 14.24 -2.58 -4.53
CA PHE A 16 14.02 -2.78 -3.12
C PHE A 16 14.23 -4.25 -2.75
N GLU A 17 15.21 -4.51 -1.87
CA GLU A 17 15.39 -5.79 -1.20
C GLU A 17 14.04 -6.33 -0.74
N GLN A 18 13.68 -7.56 -1.16
CA GLN A 18 12.50 -8.25 -0.66
C GLN A 18 12.71 -8.61 0.81
N GLN A 19 12.54 -7.62 1.69
CA GLN A 19 12.48 -7.85 3.12
C GLN A 19 11.43 -8.93 3.34
N SER A 20 11.83 -10.02 3.99
CA SER A 20 10.96 -11.15 4.30
C SER A 20 9.69 -10.62 4.98
N ARG A 21 8.61 -10.51 4.21
CA ARG A 21 7.35 -9.98 4.74
C ARG A 21 6.89 -10.95 5.81
N VAL A 22 6.89 -10.50 7.06
CA VAL A 22 6.31 -11.28 8.17
C VAL A 22 4.88 -11.65 7.74
N LYS A 23 4.59 -12.95 7.69
CA LYS A 23 3.25 -13.45 7.39
C LYS A 23 2.29 -12.73 8.34
N ARG A 24 1.31 -12.01 7.79
CA ARG A 24 0.29 -11.35 8.61
C ARG A 24 -0.37 -12.44 9.46
N SER A 25 -0.29 -12.32 10.79
CA SER A 25 -1.06 -13.15 11.70
C SER A 25 -2.54 -13.03 11.32
N GLU A 26 -3.28 -14.14 11.35
CA GLU A 26 -4.73 -14.09 11.25
C GLU A 26 -5.26 -13.09 12.27
N ILE A 27 -6.07 -12.15 11.81
CA ILE A 27 -6.67 -11.13 12.67
C ILE A 27 -7.59 -11.90 13.62
N THR A 28 -7.17 -12.10 14.87
CA THR A 28 -8.04 -12.62 15.92
C THR A 28 -9.02 -11.50 16.27
N SER A 29 -10.12 -11.42 15.51
CA SER A 29 -11.25 -10.52 15.78
C SER A 29 -11.95 -10.99 17.05
N SER A 30 -11.42 -10.59 18.19
CA SER A 30 -12.02 -10.88 19.49
C SER A 30 -11.97 -9.61 20.32
N LYS A 31 -12.89 -8.70 20.02
CA LYS A 31 -13.62 -7.87 20.97
C LYS A 31 -14.69 -7.08 20.21
N GLU A 32 -15.93 -7.26 20.66
CA GLU A 32 -17.13 -6.57 20.18
C GLU A 32 -16.87 -5.05 20.13
N GLY A 33 -17.01 -4.42 18.95
CA GLY A 33 -16.96 -2.95 18.88
C GLY A 33 -16.51 -2.30 17.56
N GLY A 34 -15.86 -3.01 16.63
CA GLY A 34 -15.52 -2.42 15.32
C GLY A 34 -14.43 -3.17 14.55
N LEU A 35 -14.51 -3.15 13.22
CA LEU A 35 -13.45 -3.61 12.32
C LEU A 35 -12.45 -2.47 12.12
N ASN A 36 -11.25 -2.60 12.68
CA ASN A 36 -10.16 -1.67 12.47
C ASN A 36 -9.38 -2.06 11.20
N VAL A 37 -9.14 -1.10 10.31
CA VAL A 37 -8.36 -1.30 9.09
C VAL A 37 -7.09 -0.47 9.17
N GLU A 38 -5.94 -1.13 9.16
CA GLU A 38 -4.63 -0.49 9.09
C GLU A 38 -4.17 -0.40 7.63
N THR A 39 -3.94 0.81 7.15
CA THR A 39 -3.56 1.09 5.75
C THR A 39 -2.30 1.96 5.71
N LEU A 40 -1.32 1.56 4.89
CA LEU A 40 -0.16 2.38 4.55
C LEU A 40 -0.49 3.25 3.33
N VAL A 41 -0.36 4.56 3.45
CA VAL A 41 -0.59 5.52 2.36
C VAL A 41 0.74 6.13 1.93
N VAL A 42 0.97 6.22 0.63
CA VAL A 42 2.17 6.82 0.04
C VAL A 42 1.77 8.04 -0.78
N ALA A 43 2.38 9.18 -0.50
CA ALA A 43 2.19 10.41 -1.27
C ALA A 43 3.26 10.52 -2.36
N ASP A 44 2.83 10.68 -3.60
CA ASP A 44 3.74 10.92 -4.73
C ASP A 44 4.25 12.37 -4.74
N ARG A 45 5.26 12.65 -5.56
CA ARG A 45 5.86 14.00 -5.64
C ARG A 45 4.85 15.06 -6.07
N LYS A 46 3.93 14.72 -6.98
CA LYS A 46 2.91 15.65 -7.48
C LYS A 46 1.94 16.06 -6.39
N MET A 47 1.61 15.15 -5.48
CA MET A 47 0.77 15.43 -4.33
C MET A 47 1.47 16.38 -3.35
N LEU A 48 2.77 16.20 -3.11
CA LEU A 48 3.57 17.14 -2.31
C LEU A 48 3.67 18.53 -2.95
N GLU A 49 3.81 18.60 -4.28
CA GLU A 49 3.87 19.87 -5.02
C GLU A 49 2.54 20.61 -4.98
N LYS A 50 1.41 19.91 -5.12
CA LYS A 50 0.07 20.52 -5.13
C LYS A 50 -0.42 20.94 -3.76
N HIS A 51 -0.19 20.12 -2.75
CA HIS A 51 -0.74 20.33 -1.40
C HIS A 51 0.29 20.93 -0.43
N GLY A 52 1.58 20.92 -0.79
CA GLY A 52 2.68 21.31 0.09
C GLY A 52 3.06 20.20 1.06
N ARG A 53 4.34 20.15 1.43
CA ARG A 53 4.87 19.16 2.38
C ARG A 53 4.19 19.21 3.74
N ASP A 54 3.85 20.41 4.20
CA ASP A 54 3.29 20.61 5.54
C ASP A 54 1.79 20.24 5.62
N ASN A 55 1.06 20.28 4.50
CA ASN A 55 -0.39 20.02 4.49
C ASN A 55 -0.79 18.68 3.85
N VAL A 56 0.16 17.93 3.27
CA VAL A 56 -0.12 16.66 2.61
C VAL A 56 -0.74 15.63 3.57
N THR A 57 -0.30 15.64 4.84
CA THR A 57 -0.82 14.76 5.89
C THR A 57 -2.26 15.10 6.24
N THR A 58 -2.59 16.38 6.40
CA THR A 58 -3.97 16.85 6.63
C THR A 58 -4.89 16.46 5.48
N TYR A 59 -4.42 16.57 4.24
CA TYR A 59 -5.20 16.14 3.07
C TYR A 59 -5.47 14.62 3.11
N VAL A 60 -4.45 13.79 3.37
CA VAL A 60 -4.62 12.34 3.51
C VAL A 60 -5.62 12.02 4.62
N LEU A 61 -5.46 12.60 5.81
CA LEU A 61 -6.35 12.35 6.93
C LEU A 61 -7.79 12.77 6.63
N THR A 62 -7.98 13.89 5.93
CA THR A 62 -9.31 14.35 5.50
C THR A 62 -9.97 13.34 4.58
N VAL A 63 -9.23 12.80 3.61
CA VAL A 63 -9.77 11.83 2.64
C VAL A 63 -10.05 10.47 3.28
N MET A 64 -9.20 10.02 4.20
CA MET A 64 -9.35 8.73 4.88
C MET A 64 -10.45 8.73 5.95
N ASN A 65 -10.92 9.90 6.38
CA ASN A 65 -11.98 10.06 7.37
C ASN A 65 -13.36 10.34 6.73
N MET A 66 -13.59 9.82 5.52
CA MET A 66 -14.86 9.92 4.78
C MET A 66 -15.55 8.57 4.65
#